data_AF-A0A928KX44-F1
#
_entry.id   AF-A0A928KX44-F1
#
_cell.length_a   1.000
_cell.length_b   1.000
_cell.length_c   1.000
_cell.angle_alpha   90.00
_cell.angle_beta   90.00
_cell.angle_gamma   90.00
#
_symmetry.space_group_name_H-M   'P 1'
#
loop_
_entity.id
_entity.type
_entity.pdbx_description
1 polymer ?
#
loop_
_entity_poly.entity_id
_entity_poly.type
_entity_poly.pdbx_seq_one_letter_code
_entity_poly.pdbx_strand_id
1 'polypeptide(L)'
;MKRAVRIHPFFIEILFVIFFLAVSSVAVLQIYVATNTAAKKNTDTQFAMAAAQTAAETLHAVKSPADAEQALGEKETTERGEVFLTRYDESWVPVSSGGVYCAEKQLESSPAEAGTIITLRISVYSEKSHEKKELFSLTSQRYFPSSGSEQEGA
;
A
#
# COMPACT_ATOMS: atom_id res chain seq x y z
N MET A 1 49.47 52.62 2.26
CA MET A 1 48.74 52.66 0.96
C MET A 1 47.67 51.58 0.97
N LYS A 2 46.38 51.94 1.02
CA LYS A 2 45.27 50.98 0.93
C LYS A 2 44.99 50.74 -0.55
N ARG A 3 45.25 49.53 -1.07
CA ARG A 3 44.83 49.13 -2.43
C ARG A 3 43.30 49.02 -2.43
N ALA A 4 42.62 50.01 -3.00
CA ALA A 4 41.20 49.91 -3.32
C ALA A 4 41.05 48.94 -4.50
N VAL A 5 40.58 47.73 -4.24
CA VAL A 5 40.23 46.76 -5.28
C VAL A 5 38.99 47.31 -6.00
N ARG A 6 39.16 47.77 -7.24
CA ARG A 6 38.02 48.14 -8.11
C ARG A 6 37.47 46.86 -8.73
N ILE A 7 36.39 46.33 -8.16
CA ILE A 7 35.67 45.20 -8.74
C ILE A 7 34.93 45.70 -9.99
N HIS A 8 35.18 45.10 -11.15
CA HIS A 8 34.52 45.50 -12.40
C HIS A 8 33.04 45.06 -12.36
N PRO A 9 32.07 45.90 -12.75
CA PRO A 9 30.63 45.58 -12.72
C PRO A 9 30.27 44.25 -13.41
N PHE A 10 31.01 43.91 -14.47
CA PHE A 10 30.90 42.63 -15.18
C PHE A 10 31.08 41.39 -14.28
N PHE A 11 32.01 41.43 -13.33
CA PHE A 11 32.21 40.31 -12.39
C PHE A 11 31.04 40.18 -11.42
N ILE A 12 30.45 41.30 -11.00
CA ILE A 12 29.25 41.31 -10.16
C ILE A 12 28.06 40.72 -10.92
N GLU A 13 27.89 41.07 -12.20
CA GLU A 13 26.84 40.52 -13.05
C GLU A 13 26.96 39.00 -13.22
N ILE A 14 28.17 38.50 -13.51
CA ILE A 14 28.42 37.05 -13.61
C ILE A 14 28.13 36.34 -12.28
N LEU A 15 28.51 36.94 -11.14
CA LEU A 15 28.21 36.37 -9.83
C LEU A 15 26.69 36.26 -9.60
N PHE A 16 25.91 37.26 -9.98
CA PHE A 16 24.45 37.20 -9.89
C PHE A 16 23.84 36.15 -10.82
N VAL A 17 24.35 36.01 -12.04
CA VAL A 17 23.88 34.96 -12.98
C VAL A 17 24.17 33.57 -12.43
N ILE A 18 25.38 33.34 -11.92
CA ILE A 18 25.76 32.06 -11.31
C ILE A 18 24.92 31.78 -10.07
N PHE A 19 24.71 32.79 -9.21
CA PHE A 19 23.89 32.64 -8.02
C PHE A 19 22.43 32.32 -8.36
N PHE A 20 21.86 33.03 -9.33
CA PHE A 20 20.50 32.78 -9.79
C PHE A 20 20.37 31.38 -10.37
N LEU A 21 21.32 30.97 -11.23
CA LEU A 21 21.33 29.62 -11.80
C LEU A 21 21.44 28.54 -10.71
N ALA A 22 22.28 28.75 -9.70
CA ALA A 22 22.42 27.82 -8.58
C ALA A 22 21.11 27.70 -7.79
N VAL A 23 20.49 28.82 -7.43
CA VAL A 23 19.20 28.83 -6.69
C VAL A 23 18.09 28.19 -7.52
N SER A 24 17.98 28.50 -8.81
CA SER A 24 17.01 27.88 -9.70
C SER A 24 17.23 26.37 -9.82
N SER A 25 18.48 25.92 -9.92
CA SER A 25 18.81 24.49 -10.02
C SER A 25 18.41 23.73 -8.76
N VAL A 26 18.66 24.31 -7.58
CA VAL A 26 18.23 23.72 -6.29
C VAL A 26 16.71 23.64 -6.21
N ALA A 27 16.00 24.70 -6.60
CA ALA A 27 14.54 24.71 -6.61
C ALA A 27 13.96 23.61 -7.52
N VAL A 28 14.50 23.47 -8.74
CA VAL A 28 14.08 22.40 -9.68
C VAL A 28 14.35 21.01 -9.10
N LEU A 29 15.51 20.81 -8.47
CA LEU A 29 15.84 19.53 -7.86
C LEU A 29 14.89 19.17 -6.71
N GLN A 30 14.54 20.13 -5.87
CA GLN A 30 13.57 19.93 -4.78
C GLN A 30 12.19 19.54 -5.31
N ILE A 31 11.72 20.22 -6.36
CA ILE A 31 10.44 19.88 -7.02
C ILE A 31 10.51 18.46 -7.57
N TYR A 32 11.58 18.11 -8.29
CA TYR A 32 11.75 16.76 -8.84
C TYR A 32 11.72 15.67 -7.76
N VAL A 33 12.46 15.86 -6.66
CA VAL A 33 12.47 14.92 -5.53
C VAL A 33 11.08 14.79 -4.90
N ALA A 34 10.38 15.91 -4.70
CA ALA A 34 9.03 15.90 -4.14
C ALA A 34 8.04 15.15 -5.06
N THR A 35 8.06 15.44 -6.36
CA THR A 35 7.19 14.79 -7.35
C THR A 35 7.50 13.30 -7.48
N ASN A 36 8.78 12.90 -7.52
CA ASN A 36 9.17 11.49 -7.59
C ASN A 36 8.74 10.73 -6.33
N THR A 37 8.88 11.34 -5.16
CA THR A 37 8.42 10.76 -3.89
C THR A 37 6.90 10.60 -3.88
N ALA A 38 6.16 11.60 -4.36
CA ALA A 38 4.70 11.54 -4.47
C ALA A 38 4.25 10.47 -5.48
N ALA A 39 4.91 10.38 -6.63
CA ALA A 39 4.61 9.39 -7.67
C ALA A 39 4.84 7.95 -7.17
N LYS A 40 5.96 7.71 -6.48
CA LYS A 40 6.24 6.42 -5.83
C LYS A 40 5.18 6.07 -4.79
N LYS A 41 4.85 7.02 -3.90
CA LYS A 41 3.80 6.82 -2.89
C LYS A 41 2.45 6.48 -3.55
N ASN A 42 2.08 7.19 -4.61
CA ASN A 42 0.83 6.94 -5.32
C ASN A 42 0.81 5.55 -5.98
N THR A 43 1.93 5.16 -6.60
CA THR A 43 2.08 3.83 -7.22
C THR A 43 1.95 2.72 -6.18
N ASP A 44 2.64 2.83 -5.05
CA ASP A 44 2.56 1.88 -3.95
C ASP A 44 1.14 1.76 -3.38
N THR A 45 0.44 2.89 -3.21
CA THR A 45 -0.96 2.87 -2.77
C THR A 45 -1.90 2.23 -3.79
N GLN A 46 -1.67 2.43 -5.10
CA GLN A 46 -2.47 1.81 -6.15
C GLN A 46 -2.31 0.28 -6.19
N PHE A 47 -1.08 -0.23 -6.09
CA PHE A 47 -0.85 -1.66 -5.99
C PHE A 47 -1.37 -2.25 -4.67
N ALA A 48 -1.22 -1.52 -3.56
CA ALA A 48 -1.80 -1.91 -2.27
C ALA A 48 -3.33 -2.04 -2.35
N MET A 49 -3.99 -1.09 -3.01
CA MET A 49 -5.43 -1.12 -3.27
C MET A 49 -5.81 -2.32 -4.13
N ALA A 50 -5.08 -2.58 -5.23
CA ALA A 50 -5.35 -3.72 -6.11
C ALA A 50 -5.18 -5.06 -5.38
N ALA A 51 -4.15 -5.21 -4.54
CA ALA A 51 -3.95 -6.40 -3.72
C ALA A 51 -5.09 -6.60 -2.71
N ALA A 52 -5.52 -5.52 -2.04
CA ALA A 52 -6.64 -5.57 -1.11
C ALA A 52 -7.96 -5.92 -1.82
N GLN A 53 -8.21 -5.32 -2.98
CA GLN A 53 -9.41 -5.59 -3.77
C GLN A 53 -9.42 -7.02 -4.29
N THR A 54 -8.30 -7.53 -4.78
CA THR A 54 -8.17 -8.94 -5.21
C THR A 54 -8.54 -9.89 -4.07
N ALA A 55 -8.05 -9.64 -2.85
CA ALA A 55 -8.39 -10.46 -1.70
C ALA A 55 -9.89 -10.35 -1.32
N ALA A 56 -10.50 -9.17 -1.44
CA ALA A 56 -11.93 -9.00 -1.24
C ALA A 56 -12.76 -9.74 -2.30
N GLU A 57 -12.35 -9.69 -3.56
CA GLU A 57 -12.99 -10.40 -4.67
C GLU A 57 -12.87 -11.93 -4.49
N THR A 58 -11.73 -12.43 -3.99
CA THR A 58 -11.59 -13.84 -3.61
C THR A 58 -12.63 -14.26 -2.58
N LEU A 59 -12.90 -13.43 -1.55
CA LEU A 59 -13.98 -13.70 -0.60
C LEU A 59 -15.36 -13.73 -1.27
N HIS A 60 -15.60 -12.91 -2.29
CA HIS A 60 -16.86 -12.90 -3.04
C HIS A 60 -16.99 -14.03 -4.07
N ALA A 61 -15.88 -14.67 -4.45
CA ALA A 61 -15.88 -15.78 -5.40
C ALA A 61 -16.19 -17.14 -4.76
N VAL A 62 -15.88 -17.34 -3.48
CA VAL A 62 -16.06 -18.63 -2.79
C VAL A 62 -17.54 -19.00 -2.57
N LYS A 63 -17.87 -20.26 -2.25
CA LYS A 63 -19.26 -20.67 -2.05
C LYS A 63 -19.59 -20.99 -0.59
N SER A 64 -18.58 -21.33 0.20
CA SER A 64 -18.72 -21.60 1.63
C SER A 64 -17.69 -20.83 2.46
N PRO A 65 -17.93 -20.66 3.77
CA PRO A 65 -16.95 -20.13 4.71
C PRO A 65 -15.63 -20.91 4.75
N ALA A 66 -15.69 -22.24 4.64
CA ALA A 66 -14.50 -23.09 4.65
C ALA A 66 -13.63 -22.88 3.40
N ASP A 67 -14.26 -22.65 2.24
CA ASP A 67 -13.55 -22.34 1.00
C ASP A 67 -12.88 -20.95 1.08
N ALA A 68 -13.43 -20.01 1.87
CA ALA A 68 -12.84 -18.69 2.07
C ALA A 68 -11.45 -18.79 2.72
N GLU A 69 -11.30 -19.62 3.75
CA GLU A 69 -10.01 -19.84 4.41
C GLU A 69 -9.00 -20.47 3.45
N GLN A 70 -9.42 -21.46 2.66
CA GLN A 70 -8.53 -22.12 1.71
C GLN A 70 -8.10 -21.18 0.57
N ALA A 71 -8.98 -20.30 0.11
CA ALA A 71 -8.71 -19.39 -1.00
C ALA A 71 -7.80 -18.21 -0.62
N LEU A 72 -7.73 -17.83 0.66
CA LEU A 72 -6.92 -16.70 1.13
C LEU A 72 -5.43 -17.02 1.31
N GLY A 73 -5.08 -18.32 1.31
CA GLY A 73 -3.71 -18.83 1.27
C GLY A 73 -3.22 -19.40 2.61
N GLU A 74 -1.93 -19.25 2.87
CA GLU A 74 -1.30 -19.74 4.10
C GLU A 74 -1.67 -18.87 5.31
N LYS A 75 -1.95 -19.53 6.43
CA LYS A 75 -2.17 -18.90 7.73
C LYS A 75 -0.83 -18.69 8.44
N GLU A 76 -0.65 -17.51 9.00
CA GLU A 76 0.39 -17.20 9.97
C GLU A 76 -0.24 -16.76 11.29
N THR A 77 0.36 -17.22 12.40
CA THR A 77 -0.03 -16.74 13.73
C THR A 77 0.73 -15.45 14.02
N THR A 78 -0.01 -14.37 14.22
CA THR A 78 0.51 -13.08 14.66
C THR A 78 0.06 -12.77 16.09
N GLU A 79 0.57 -11.69 16.67
CA GLU A 79 0.12 -11.20 17.99
C GLU A 79 -1.40 -10.92 18.04
N ARG A 80 -2.03 -10.68 16.88
CA ARG A 80 -3.48 -10.41 16.75
C ARG A 80 -4.31 -11.66 16.44
N GLY A 81 -3.69 -12.84 16.40
CA GLY A 81 -4.33 -14.12 16.09
C GLY A 81 -3.91 -14.69 14.74
N GLU A 82 -4.70 -15.64 14.22
CA GLU A 82 -4.49 -16.21 12.89
C GLU A 82 -4.84 -15.18 11.81
N VAL A 83 -3.87 -14.89 10.94
CA VAL A 83 -4.06 -14.02 9.78
C VAL A 83 -3.51 -14.72 8.53
N PHE A 84 -4.04 -14.38 7.37
CA PHE A 84 -3.47 -14.82 6.10
C PHE A 84 -2.54 -13.72 5.60
N LEU A 85 -1.31 -14.09 5.28
CA LEU A 85 -0.30 -13.12 4.85
C LEU A 85 0.13 -13.40 3.41
N THR A 86 0.14 -12.37 2.58
CA THR A 86 0.78 -12.41 1.27
C THR A 86 1.88 -11.37 1.23
N ARG A 87 3.10 -11.81 0.96
CA ARG A 87 4.30 -10.97 0.90
C ARG A 87 4.63 -10.64 -0.55
N TYR A 88 5.08 -9.42 -0.79
CA TYR A 88 5.47 -8.93 -2.11
C TYR A 88 6.85 -8.28 -2.06
N ASP A 89 7.61 -8.42 -3.14
CA ASP A 89 8.89 -7.72 -3.32
C ASP A 89 8.70 -6.23 -3.68
N GLU A 90 9.80 -5.51 -3.97
CA GLU A 90 9.73 -4.09 -4.35
C GLU A 90 8.98 -3.81 -5.66
N SER A 91 8.81 -4.84 -6.50
CA SER A 91 8.08 -4.80 -7.76
C SER A 91 6.64 -5.31 -7.65
N TRP A 92 6.13 -5.50 -6.43
CA TRP A 92 4.79 -6.03 -6.16
C TRP A 92 4.56 -7.44 -6.70
N VAL A 93 5.63 -8.25 -6.80
CA VAL A 93 5.53 -9.67 -7.17
C VAL A 93 5.42 -10.52 -5.89
N PRO A 94 4.48 -11.48 -5.82
CA PRO A 94 4.33 -12.34 -4.65
C PRO A 94 5.58 -13.18 -4.38
N VAL A 95 6.03 -13.21 -3.13
CA VAL A 95 7.20 -13.97 -2.67
C VAL A 95 6.86 -14.76 -1.42
N SER A 96 7.52 -15.91 -1.23
CA SER A 96 7.30 -16.78 -0.06
C SER A 96 8.01 -16.26 1.20
N SER A 97 9.15 -15.58 1.06
CA SER A 97 9.90 -15.02 2.19
C SER A 97 10.61 -13.72 1.81
N GLY A 98 10.88 -12.86 2.81
CA GLY A 98 11.65 -11.62 2.61
C GLY A 98 10.93 -10.51 1.83
N GLY A 99 9.60 -10.50 1.83
CA GLY A 99 8.82 -9.45 1.17
C GLY A 99 8.96 -8.10 1.87
N VAL A 100 8.85 -7.05 1.07
CA VAL A 100 8.97 -5.64 1.46
C VAL A 100 7.60 -4.99 1.67
N TYR A 101 6.58 -5.53 1.02
CA TYR A 101 5.18 -5.19 1.24
C TYR A 101 4.41 -6.44 1.68
N CYS A 102 3.44 -6.24 2.56
CA CYS A 102 2.69 -7.31 3.17
C CYS A 102 1.20 -6.98 3.11
N ALA A 103 0.40 -7.92 2.59
CA ALA A 103 -1.06 -7.88 2.66
C ALA A 103 -1.52 -8.88 3.72
N GLU A 104 -1.92 -8.35 4.87
CA GLU A 104 -2.47 -9.09 5.99
C GLU A 104 -3.99 -9.14 5.88
N LYS A 105 -4.56 -10.32 6.03
CA LYS A 105 -5.99 -10.57 5.85
C LYS A 105 -6.49 -11.29 7.09
N GLN A 106 -7.36 -10.63 7.84
CA GLN A 106 -7.96 -11.17 9.05
C GLN A 106 -9.41 -11.55 8.75
N LEU A 107 -9.73 -12.83 8.97
CA LEU A 107 -11.05 -13.38 8.73
C LEU A 107 -11.79 -13.53 10.06
N GLU A 108 -12.97 -12.94 10.16
CA GLU A 108 -13.85 -13.01 11.31
C GLU A 108 -15.18 -13.62 10.88
N SER A 109 -15.59 -14.71 11.55
CA SER A 109 -16.88 -15.36 11.31
C SER A 109 -17.87 -14.98 12.42
N SER A 110 -19.01 -14.44 12.03
CA SER A 110 -20.10 -14.08 12.95
C SER A 110 -21.38 -14.84 12.61
N PRO A 111 -21.95 -15.62 13.54
CA PRO A 111 -23.22 -16.30 13.31
C PRO A 111 -24.38 -15.30 13.26
N ALA A 112 -25.32 -15.52 12.34
CA ALA A 112 -26.55 -14.76 12.17
C ALA A 112 -27.77 -15.71 12.13
N GLU A 113 -28.98 -15.20 12.38
CA GLU A 113 -30.19 -16.04 12.56
C GLU A 113 -30.45 -17.07 11.44
N ALA A 114 -30.11 -16.76 10.19
CA ALA A 114 -30.32 -17.64 9.03
C ALA A 114 -29.02 -18.06 8.30
N GLY A 115 -27.85 -17.79 8.88
CA GLY A 115 -26.57 -18.06 8.19
C GLY A 115 -25.34 -17.55 8.92
N THR A 116 -24.27 -17.29 8.18
CA THR A 116 -22.99 -16.81 8.72
C THR A 116 -22.53 -15.60 7.93
N ILE A 117 -22.17 -14.53 8.63
CA ILE A 117 -21.49 -13.37 8.04
C ILE A 117 -19.99 -13.59 8.21
N ILE A 118 -19.27 -13.52 7.11
CA ILE A 118 -17.81 -13.52 7.09
C ILE A 118 -17.34 -12.10 6.83
N THR A 119 -16.56 -11.56 7.76
CA THR A 119 -15.90 -10.27 7.63
C THR A 119 -14.42 -10.49 7.36
N LEU A 120 -13.91 -9.90 6.29
CA LEU A 120 -12.50 -9.92 5.93
C LEU A 120 -11.94 -8.51 6.05
N ARG A 121 -11.06 -8.30 7.03
CA ARG A 121 -10.28 -7.08 7.17
C ARG A 121 -8.96 -7.27 6.45
N ILE A 122 -8.62 -6.36 5.55
CA ILE A 122 -7.43 -6.44 4.71
C ILE A 122 -6.61 -5.19 4.97
N SER A 123 -5.38 -5.39 5.41
CA SER A 123 -4.43 -4.32 5.70
C SER A 123 -3.17 -4.55 4.89
N VAL A 124 -2.85 -3.61 4.01
CA VAL A 124 -1.63 -3.65 3.19
C VAL A 124 -0.65 -2.62 3.72
N TYR A 125 0.54 -3.08 4.10
CA TYR A 125 1.58 -2.24 4.69
C TYR A 125 2.95 -2.48 4.08
N SER A 126 3.81 -1.49 4.23
CA SER A 126 5.22 -1.53 3.86
C SER A 126 6.07 -1.80 5.09
N GLU A 127 7.04 -2.70 4.95
CA GLU A 127 8.10 -2.98 5.91
C GLU A 127 9.47 -2.46 5.42
N LYS A 128 9.48 -1.52 4.45
CA LYS A 128 10.71 -0.86 3.94
C LYS A 128 11.49 -0.14 5.03
N SER A 129 10.78 0.36 6.03
CA SER A 129 11.33 1.04 7.19
C SER A 129 11.18 0.12 8.40
N HIS A 130 12.00 0.30 9.45
CA HIS A 130 11.87 -0.41 10.74
C HIS A 130 10.50 -0.26 11.43
N GLU A 131 9.57 0.48 10.83
CA GLU A 131 8.20 0.69 11.28
C GLU A 131 7.22 0.23 10.18
N LYS A 132 6.20 -0.53 10.58
CA LYS A 132 5.11 -0.94 9.70
C LYS A 132 4.31 0.30 9.29
N LYS A 133 4.35 0.64 8.00
CA LYS A 133 3.59 1.76 7.45
C LYS A 133 2.42 1.26 6.63
N GLU A 134 1.19 1.49 7.12
CA GLU A 134 -0.02 1.18 6.38
C GLU A 134 -0.10 2.01 5.09
N LEU A 135 -0.35 1.32 3.97
CA LEU A 135 -0.51 1.92 2.65
C LEU A 135 -1.98 2.00 2.26
N PHE A 136 -2.75 0.97 2.60
CA PHE A 136 -4.17 0.87 2.30
C PHE A 136 -4.85 -0.17 3.20
N SER A 137 -6.12 0.06 3.54
CA SER A 137 -6.96 -0.92 4.21
C SER A 137 -8.35 -0.98 3.62
N LEU A 138 -8.92 -2.18 3.62
CA LEU A 138 -10.24 -2.47 3.09
C LEU A 138 -10.91 -3.49 4.00
N THR A 139 -12.18 -3.26 4.34
CA THR A 139 -13.01 -4.29 4.99
C THR A 139 -14.06 -4.75 3.99
N SER A 140 -14.14 -6.06 3.77
CA SER A 140 -15.18 -6.70 2.98
C SER A 140 -16.02 -7.62 3.86
N GLN A 141 -17.30 -7.76 3.53
CA GLN A 141 -18.23 -8.62 4.24
C GLN A 141 -19.06 -9.42 3.26
N ARG A 142 -19.31 -10.68 3.60
CA ARG A 142 -20.17 -11.56 2.82
C ARG A 142 -21.05 -12.42 3.71
N TYR A 143 -22.32 -12.49 3.35
CA TYR A 143 -23.28 -13.38 3.97
C TYR A 143 -23.34 -14.73 3.26
N PHE A 144 -23.30 -15.81 4.02
CA PHE A 144 -23.49 -17.17 3.58
C PHE A 144 -24.76 -17.72 4.25
N PRO A 145 -25.83 -18.03 3.48
CA PRO A 145 -27.02 -18.63 4.06
C PRO A 145 -26.70 -20.05 4.58
N SER A 146 -27.27 -20.42 5.73
CA SER A 146 -27.25 -21.83 6.15
C SER A 146 -28.06 -22.61 5.12
N SER A 147 -27.54 -23.74 4.61
CA SER A 147 -28.14 -24.56 3.55
C SER A 147 -29.59 -24.96 3.85
N GLY A 148 -30.50 -24.04 3.52
CA GLY A 148 -31.93 -24.09 3.78
C GLY A 148 -32.70 -23.02 2.99
N SER A 149 -32.04 -22.32 2.06
CA SER A 149 -32.66 -21.43 1.08
C SER A 149 -32.22 -21.74 -0.36
N GLU A 150 -32.13 -23.04 -0.69
CA GLU A 150 -32.51 -23.45 -2.04
C GLU A 150 -34.04 -23.43 -2.12
N GLN A 151 -34.62 -22.27 -2.44
CA GLN A 151 -35.94 -22.22 -3.07
C GLN A 151 -36.16 -20.89 -3.80
N GLU A 152 -36.39 -21.04 -5.11
CA GLU A 152 -37.15 -20.17 -6.00
C GLU A 152 -36.58 -18.79 -6.38
N GLY A 153 -35.95 -18.77 -7.55
CA GLY A 153 -35.94 -17.63 -8.45
C GLY A 153 -35.96 -18.17 -9.88
N ALA A 154 -37.17 -18.30 -10.43
CA ALA A 154 -37.46 -18.76 -11.79
C ALA A 154 -36.84 -17.88 -12.89
#